data_AF-A0A522PNY6-F1
#
_entry.id   AF-A0A522PNY6-F1
#
_cell.length_a   1.000
_cell.length_b   1.000
_cell.length_c   1.000
_cell.angle_alpha   90.00
_cell.angle_beta   90.00
_cell.angle_gamma   90.00
#
_symmetry.space_group_name_H-M   'P 1'
#
loop_
_entity.id
_entity.type
_entity.pdbx_description
1 polymer ?
#
loop_
_entity_poly.entity_id
_entity_poly.type
_entity_poly.pdbx_seq_one_letter_code
_entity_poly.pdbx_strand_id
1 'polypeptide(L)'
;MQFSWGLSNQLIRNSDEWQEATYAPPLKIPAGSLVEFRVTSFDVNHSFAVYSSTGHLLGQVQAMPGYVNHLRMRFAKPGTYWVFCLELCGMGHHRMRDEFEVVPGAAEFARTTGIIGKPHEGF
;
A
#
# COMPACT_ATOMS: atom_id res chain seq x y z
N MET A 1 15.02 10.80 2.68
CA MET A 1 14.40 12.13 2.79
C MET A 1 13.26 12.07 3.79
N GLN A 2 13.28 12.93 4.80
CA GLN A 2 12.13 13.16 5.66
C GLN A 2 10.94 13.61 4.77
N PHE A 3 9.71 13.21 5.10
CA PHE A 3 8.46 13.48 4.35
C PHE A 3 8.18 12.60 3.11
N SER A 4 8.69 11.36 3.06
CA SER A 4 8.25 10.37 2.05
C SER A 4 7.95 9.01 2.66
N TRP A 5 7.12 8.24 1.97
CA TRP A 5 6.90 6.83 2.28
C TRP A 5 7.83 5.96 1.45
N GLY A 6 8.17 4.78 1.99
CA GLY A 6 8.76 3.69 1.24
C GLY A 6 7.78 2.51 1.34
N LEU A 7 7.11 2.20 0.24
CA LEU A 7 6.14 1.10 0.17
C LEU A 7 6.77 -0.08 -0.56
N SER A 8 6.72 -1.26 0.06
CA SER A 8 7.30 -2.47 -0.53
C SER A 8 6.50 -3.71 -0.14
N ASN A 9 6.52 -4.72 -1.01
CA ASN A 9 6.06 -6.07 -0.69
C ASN A 9 7.10 -6.89 0.08
N GLN A 10 8.33 -6.39 0.18
CA GLN A 10 9.39 -6.93 1.03
C GLN A 10 9.53 -6.08 2.29
N LEU A 11 10.12 -6.67 3.34
CA LEU A 11 10.48 -5.91 4.54
C LEU A 11 11.57 -4.90 4.21
N ILE A 12 11.35 -3.65 4.66
CA ILE A 12 12.34 -2.58 4.67
C ILE A 12 13.04 -2.60 6.03
N ARG A 13 14.35 -2.85 6.05
CA ARG A 13 15.15 -3.08 7.26
C ARG A 13 16.10 -1.92 7.60
N ASN A 14 16.41 -1.08 6.63
CA ASN A 14 17.38 0.00 6.75
C ASN A 14 17.01 1.16 5.80
N SER A 15 17.78 2.25 5.89
CA SER A 15 17.56 3.46 5.10
C SER A 15 17.75 3.27 3.59
N ASP A 16 18.62 2.34 3.18
CA ASP A 16 18.94 2.13 1.77
C ASP A 16 17.77 1.40 1.09
N GLU A 17 17.28 0.32 1.70
CA GLU A 17 16.06 -0.38 1.28
C GLU A 17 14.83 0.56 1.28
N TRP A 18 14.76 1.48 2.24
CA TRP A 18 13.70 2.50 2.28
C TRP A 18 13.79 3.44 1.09
N GLN A 19 15.01 3.88 0.75
CA GLN A 19 15.22 4.80 -0.36
C GLN A 19 14.93 4.14 -1.71
N GLU A 20 15.31 2.88 -1.88
CA GLU A 20 14.91 2.08 -3.05
C GLU A 20 13.38 2.00 -3.18
N ALA A 21 12.68 1.72 -2.08
CA ALA A 21 11.22 1.64 -2.07
C ALA A 21 10.54 2.98 -2.40
N THR A 22 11.10 4.11 -1.96
CA THR A 22 10.56 5.46 -2.27
C THR A 22 10.59 5.79 -3.76
N TYR A 23 11.52 5.21 -4.54
CA TYR A 23 11.63 5.47 -5.98
C TYR A 23 11.13 4.32 -6.85
N ALA A 24 10.62 3.25 -6.23
CA ALA A 24 10.02 2.14 -6.94
C ALA A 24 8.67 2.56 -7.58
N PRO A 25 8.23 1.87 -8.64
CA PRO A 25 6.86 2.01 -9.13
C PRO A 25 5.83 1.68 -8.02
N PRO A 26 4.61 2.25 -8.09
CA PRO A 26 3.56 1.98 -7.11
C PRO A 26 3.33 0.49 -6.89
N LEU A 27 3.16 0.11 -5.63
CA LEU A 27 2.91 -1.28 -5.25
C LEU A 27 1.58 -1.76 -5.85
N LYS A 28 1.56 -2.96 -6.42
CA LYS A 28 0.35 -3.59 -6.97
C LYS A 28 -0.17 -4.67 -6.02
N ILE A 29 -1.42 -4.53 -5.61
CA ILE A 29 -2.11 -5.44 -4.69
C ILE A 29 -3.31 -6.04 -5.41
N PRO A 30 -3.44 -7.38 -5.53
CA PRO A 30 -4.63 -7.97 -6.13
C PRO A 30 -5.89 -7.71 -5.28
N ALA A 31 -7.00 -7.35 -5.93
CA ALA A 31 -8.29 -7.21 -5.27
C ALA A 31 -8.69 -8.51 -4.56
N GLY A 32 -9.31 -8.36 -3.40
CA GLY A 32 -9.66 -9.44 -2.49
C GLY A 32 -8.58 -9.82 -1.49
N SER A 33 -7.33 -9.35 -1.65
CA SER A 33 -6.22 -9.67 -0.75
C SER A 33 -6.46 -9.13 0.67
N LEU A 34 -6.13 -9.94 1.68
CA LEU A 34 -5.94 -9.47 3.05
C LEU A 34 -4.48 -9.02 3.20
N VAL A 35 -4.29 -7.74 3.45
CA VAL A 35 -2.97 -7.10 3.53
C VAL A 35 -2.70 -6.72 4.98
N GLU A 36 -1.51 -7.01 5.47
CA GLU A 36 -0.99 -6.47 6.73
C GLU A 36 0.13 -5.47 6.40
N PHE A 37 -0.13 -4.19 6.63
CA PHE A 37 0.91 -3.17 6.59
C PHE A 37 1.68 -3.20 7.91
N ARG A 38 2.99 -3.44 7.82
CA ARG A 38 3.93 -3.39 8.95
C ARG A 38 4.64 -2.05 8.88
N VAL A 39 4.26 -1.13 9.76
CA VAL A 39 4.59 0.29 9.63
C VAL A 39 5.53 0.70 10.76
N THR A 40 6.63 1.35 10.41
CA THR A 40 7.61 1.92 11.34
C THR A 40 8.16 3.23 10.77
N SER A 41 9.01 3.91 11.54
CA SER A 41 9.66 5.16 11.12
C SER A 41 11.17 5.11 11.38
N PHE A 42 11.95 5.73 10.51
CA PHE A 42 13.40 5.91 10.69
C PHE A 42 13.76 7.25 11.35
N ASP A 43 12.79 8.15 11.58
CA ASP A 43 13.05 9.49 12.11
C ASP A 43 12.13 9.90 13.28
N VAL A 44 10.93 10.40 13.01
CA VAL A 44 9.95 10.90 13.99
C VAL A 44 8.64 10.12 13.87
N ASN A 45 7.68 10.41 14.74
CA ASN A 45 6.36 9.81 14.61
C ASN A 45 5.62 10.37 13.38
N HIS A 46 4.93 9.48 12.67
CA HIS A 46 3.99 9.81 11.60
C HIS A 46 2.67 9.06 11.84
N SER A 47 1.62 9.38 11.08
CA SER A 47 0.39 8.58 11.01
C SER A 47 0.19 8.08 9.59
N PHE A 48 0.34 6.79 9.38
CA PHE A 48 0.11 6.13 8.10
C PHE A 48 -1.40 5.93 7.91
N ALA A 49 -2.00 6.72 7.03
CA ALA A 49 -3.44 6.71 6.80
C ALA A 49 -3.76 6.34 5.36
N VAL A 50 -4.55 5.27 5.18
CA VAL A 50 -4.96 4.76 3.87
C VAL A 50 -6.32 5.33 3.50
N TYR A 51 -6.41 5.94 2.32
CA TYR A 51 -7.61 6.52 1.76
C TYR A 51 -8.02 5.80 0.47
N SER A 52 -9.33 5.70 0.23
CA SER A 52 -9.85 5.22 -1.05
C SER A 52 -9.56 6.22 -2.19
N SER A 53 -9.75 5.77 -3.43
CA SER A 53 -9.74 6.65 -4.62
C SER A 53 -10.75 7.80 -4.55
N THR A 54 -11.80 7.66 -3.75
CA THR A 54 -12.84 8.69 -3.53
C THR A 54 -12.57 9.56 -2.30
N GLY A 55 -11.39 9.45 -1.68
CA GLY A 55 -10.99 10.29 -0.55
C GLY A 55 -11.60 9.89 0.80
N HIS A 56 -12.11 8.67 0.97
CA HIS A 56 -12.56 8.19 2.27
C HIS A 56 -11.40 7.57 3.05
N LEU A 57 -11.23 7.96 4.32
CA LEU A 57 -10.30 7.30 5.22
C LEU A 57 -10.79 5.88 5.51
N LEU A 58 -9.96 4.89 5.20
CA LEU A 58 -10.28 3.47 5.37
C LEU A 58 -9.65 2.88 6.64
N GLY A 59 -8.49 3.38 7.02
CA GLY A 59 -7.77 2.92 8.20
C GLY A 59 -6.49 3.73 8.39
N GLN A 60 -6.00 3.75 9.62
CA GLN A 60 -4.73 4.40 9.94
C GLN A 60 -4.01 3.67 11.07
N VAL A 61 -2.70 3.87 11.14
CA VAL A 61 -1.87 3.44 12.26
C VAL A 61 -0.65 4.35 12.39
N GLN A 62 -0.10 4.50 13.60
CA GLN A 62 1.11 5.29 13.76
C GLN A 62 2.34 4.60 13.14
N ALA A 63 3.24 5.38 12.55
CA ALA A 63 4.59 4.96 12.23
C ALA A 63 5.52 5.55 13.31
N MET A 64 6.12 4.70 14.14
CA MET A 64 6.92 5.15 15.28
C MET A 64 8.35 4.63 15.19
N PRO A 65 9.37 5.43 15.52
CA PRO A 65 10.74 4.96 15.64
C PRO A 65 10.84 3.86 16.70
N GLY A 66 11.52 2.75 16.35
CA GLY A 66 11.74 1.63 17.27
C GLY A 66 10.54 0.72 17.53
N TYR A 67 9.40 0.96 16.87
CA TYR A 67 8.21 0.11 16.99
C TYR A 67 7.60 -0.21 15.63
N VAL A 68 7.12 -1.44 15.47
CA VAL A 68 6.40 -1.87 14.25
C VAL A 68 4.93 -2.02 14.59
N ASN A 69 4.12 -1.14 14.04
CA ASN A 69 2.68 -1.23 14.09
C ASN A 69 2.14 -2.09 12.95
N HIS A 70 0.99 -2.72 13.18
CA HIS A 70 0.35 -3.62 12.22
C HIS A 70 -1.05 -3.11 11.88
N LEU A 71 -1.31 -2.83 10.60
CA LEU A 71 -2.63 -2.44 10.08
C LEU A 71 -3.11 -3.49 9.09
N ARG A 72 -4.15 -4.24 9.45
CA ARG A 72 -4.74 -5.28 8.60
C ARG A 72 -5.96 -4.74 7.86
N MET A 73 -5.95 -4.85 6.53
CA MET A 73 -7.00 -4.33 5.68
C MET A 73 -7.30 -5.28 4.52
N ARG A 74 -8.54 -5.28 4.04
CA ARG A 74 -8.95 -5.99 2.83
C ARG A 74 -9.39 -4.99 1.78
N PHE A 75 -8.85 -5.12 0.57
CA PHE A 75 -9.17 -4.23 -0.54
C PHE A 75 -10.02 -4.95 -1.58
N ALA A 76 -11.31 -4.63 -1.62
CA ALA A 76 -12.26 -5.34 -2.49
C ALA A 76 -12.35 -4.78 -3.91
N LYS A 77 -12.05 -3.48 -4.09
CA LYS A 77 -12.26 -2.78 -5.36
C LYS A 77 -10.92 -2.37 -5.97
N PRO A 78 -10.68 -2.68 -7.26
CA PRO A 78 -9.55 -2.12 -7.98
C PRO A 78 -9.57 -0.58 -8.02
N GLY A 79 -8.38 0.02 -8.10
CA GLY A 79 -8.18 1.47 -8.16
C GLY A 79 -6.95 1.93 -7.38
N THR A 80 -6.65 3.22 -7.46
CA THR A 80 -5.59 3.87 -6.70
C THR A 80 -6.03 4.12 -5.26
N TYR A 81 -5.20 3.76 -4.30
CA TYR A 81 -5.38 4.07 -2.89
C TYR A 81 -4.25 4.98 -2.45
N TRP A 82 -4.61 6.01 -1.71
CA TRP A 82 -3.68 7.03 -1.26
C TRP A 82 -3.20 6.73 0.16
N VAL A 83 -1.95 7.05 0.43
CA VAL A 83 -1.37 7.08 1.76
C VAL A 83 -1.02 8.51 2.10
N PHE A 84 -1.57 9.01 3.21
CA PHE A 84 -1.25 10.34 3.73
C PHE A 84 -0.64 10.24 5.12
N CYS A 85 0.20 11.22 5.46
CA CYS A 85 0.57 11.47 6.84
C CYS A 85 -0.49 12.32 7.53
N LEU A 86 -1.06 11.85 8.65
CA LEU A 86 -2.03 12.60 9.47
C LEU A 86 -1.48 13.08 10.83
N GLU A 87 -0.17 12.99 11.03
CA GLU A 87 0.53 13.44 12.24
C GLU A 87 1.52 14.54 11.85
N LEU A 88 1.50 15.69 12.53
CA LEU A 88 2.41 16.79 12.21
C LEU A 88 3.87 16.36 12.43
N CYS A 89 4.55 16.01 11.35
CA CYS A 89 5.91 15.42 11.39
C CYS A 89 7.02 16.40 10.97
N GLY A 90 6.68 17.68 10.75
CA GLY A 90 7.62 18.75 10.41
C GLY A 90 7.13 19.66 9.29
N MET A 91 8.00 20.56 8.82
CA MET A 91 7.65 21.62 7.84
C MET A 91 7.13 21.08 6.50
N GLY A 92 7.61 19.90 6.08
CA GLY A 92 7.18 19.24 4.85
C GLY A 92 5.97 18.33 5.00
N HIS A 93 5.36 18.26 6.18
CA HIS A 93 4.28 17.32 6.51
C HIS A 93 3.18 17.22 5.44
N HIS A 94 2.67 18.37 4.97
CA HIS A 94 1.62 18.44 3.96
C HIS A 94 1.97 17.81 2.60
N ARG A 95 3.26 17.54 2.33
CA ARG A 95 3.74 16.90 1.10
C ARG A 95 3.90 15.39 1.24
N MET A 96 3.83 14.86 2.46
CA MET A 96 4.08 13.45 2.74
C MET A 96 2.89 12.59 2.34
N ARG A 97 2.94 12.13 1.09
CA ARG A 97 1.93 11.27 0.47
C ARG A 97 2.58 10.23 -0.42
N ASP A 98 1.88 9.14 -0.65
CA ASP A 98 2.24 8.08 -1.59
C ASP A 98 0.97 7.35 -2.06
N GLU A 99 1.12 6.38 -2.94
CA GLU A 99 0.00 5.59 -3.46
C GLU A 99 0.38 4.12 -3.69
N PHE A 100 -0.64 3.27 -3.72
CA PHE A 100 -0.55 1.91 -4.24
C PHE A 100 -1.78 1.60 -5.10
N GLU A 101 -1.61 0.67 -6.04
CA GLU A 101 -2.67 0.25 -6.94
C GLU A 101 -3.27 -1.06 -6.45
N VAL A 102 -4.59 -1.10 -6.29
CA VAL A 102 -5.32 -2.35 -6.22
C VAL A 102 -5.69 -2.75 -7.64
N VAL A 103 -5.16 -3.86 -8.12
CA VAL A 103 -5.42 -4.38 -9.47
C VAL A 103 -6.51 -5.46 -9.42
N PRO A 104 -7.18 -5.78 -10.54
CA PRO A 104 -8.12 -6.90 -10.57
C PRO A 104 -7.51 -8.17 -9.97
N GLY A 105 -8.30 -8.90 -9.19
CA GLY A 105 -7.84 -10.15 -8.57
C GLY A 105 -7.44 -11.17 -9.64
N ALA A 106 -6.52 -12.09 -9.34
CA ALA A 106 -5.98 -13.03 -10.34
C ALA A 106 -7.07 -13.79 -11.14
N ALA A 107 -8.16 -14.20 -10.47
CA ALA A 107 -9.30 -14.86 -11.11
C ALA A 107 -10.11 -13.93 -12.03
N GLU A 108 -10.19 -12.64 -11.70
CA GLU A 108 -10.87 -11.62 -12.49
C GLU A 108 -10.02 -11.16 -13.67
N PHE A 109 -8.70 -11.03 -13.46
CA PHE A 109 -7.74 -10.70 -14.51
C PHE A 109 -7.70 -11.77 -15.61
N ALA A 110 -7.75 -13.06 -15.24
CA ALA A 110 -7.82 -14.18 -16.18
C ALA A 110 -9.15 -14.23 -16.97
N ARG A 111 -10.25 -13.79 -16.37
CA ARG A 111 -11.57 -13.68 -17.03
C ARG A 111 -11.59 -12.57 -18.09
N THR A 112 -11.03 -11.40 -17.77
CA THR A 112 -11.07 -10.22 -18.64
C THR A 112 -10.08 -10.32 -19.81
N THR A 113 -8.97 -11.05 -19.65
CA THR A 113 -7.94 -11.23 -20.70
C THR A 113 -8.20 -12.41 -21.65
N GLY A 114 -9.32 -13.13 -21.50
CA GLY A 114 -9.70 -14.21 -22.42
C GLY A 114 -8.83 -15.47 -22.34
N ILE A 115 -8.02 -15.64 -21.28
CA ILE A 115 -7.12 -16.80 -21.10
C ILE A 115 -7.88 -18.03 -20.53
N ILE A 116 -9.20 -18.00 -20.49
CA ILE A 116 -10.00 -19.18 -20.14
C ILE A 116 -10.20 -20.01 -21.42
N GLY A 117 -9.32 -21.00 -21.63
CA GLY A 117 -9.61 -22.12 -22.50
C GLY A 117 -10.95 -22.73 -22.09
N LYS A 118 -11.84 -22.94 -23.06
CA LYS A 118 -13.18 -23.51 -22.83
C LYS A 118 -13.09 -24.77 -21.97
N PRO A 119 -14.06 -25.02 -21.06
CA PRO A 119 -14.16 -26.32 -20.42
C PRO A 119 -14.31 -27.38 -21.51
N HIS A 120 -13.50 -28.41 -21.44
CA HIS A 120 -13.64 -29.61 -22.26
C HIS A 120 -14.94 -30.28 -21.83
N GLU A 121 -15.97 -30.14 -22.67
CA GLU A 121 -17.14 -30.99 -22.63
C GLU A 121 -16.81 -32.30 -23.37
N GLY A 122 -17.08 -33.44 -22.73
CA GLY A 122 -16.89 -34.80 -23.24
C GLY A 122 -16.10 -35.65 -22.24
N PHE A 123 -16.60 -36.74 -21.65
CA PHE A 123 -17.64 -37.70 -22.04
C PHE A 123 -18.32 -38.23 -20.76
#